data_AF-A0A1W9P6K3-F1
#
_entry.id   AF-A0A1W9P6K3-F1
#
_cell.length_a   1.000
_cell.length_b   1.000
_cell.length_c   1.000
_cell.angle_alpha   90.00
_cell.angle_beta   90.00
_cell.angle_gamma   90.00
#
_symmetry.space_group_name_H-M   'P 1'
#
loop_
_entity.id
_entity.type
_entity.pdbx_description
1 polymer ?
#
loop_
_entity_poly.entity_id
_entity_poly.type
_entity_poly.pdbx_seq_one_letter_code
_entity_poly.pdbx_strand_id
1 'polypeptide(L)'
;MNRKNSILIEVSLLKCINFINEALKKFWILSPEAFWVFIGQAGTAIAGLVGIKLLTHVLTPSEFGKLALANTITAFIGTNLFGPFGQGLTRFWSVSKDRGNLDVFYAVSNRFAKYTSVVALLATIVSFFILNMLKNSDWAIWVALSLIIGIPTGLLSLRIGVFTAARQRRRTAILNISNVLLRPLIATILVVLTIAKANVALMGYLLATLFVFLIAERLYLQNAREAFIHNLKSNTRVPLFQGLGKEILSYSWPFLIWGIFNWIHMSCDRWSLQTFYGSEVVGAFAVVSLLAVYPISFGSGFLINLFRPIAFQRAGDLNKSSSIIDANRILAIMTGVYVVGTVILIGFFASFHKPLILLISNERFAELSYLLPRLTVAWAFFYLGSILASFGLLANKPQNYIVPKFVSSLIAGGSTFYLSFRFGPEGVVWGLTLAGLVYALWSGRIALNIVKKQENAIGVKLPIWADKWIAVRTKIFTIDKLYVRIWNENTNNIITLPIYETPHYKFIKDYMKYGKSFKWWESEYFRYAKKYINGENSVHHFIALYHNIKNEGYLGGKYKGNLCLVYRRFLIGRYKIFDGLHRIAILKALGISKVKAAIVIPKKHWFFRLVRKLRKLRKCQKNDNYGA
;
A
#
# COMPACT_ATOMS: atom_id res chain seq x y z
N MET A 1 -41.62 -4.17 6.33
CA MET A 1 -40.34 -4.27 5.60
C MET A 1 -40.63 -4.90 4.25
N ASN A 2 -40.36 -4.21 3.14
CA ASN A 2 -41.02 -4.44 1.84
C ASN A 2 -40.47 -5.67 1.09
N ARG A 3 -41.33 -6.58 0.61
CA ARG A 3 -41.02 -7.85 -0.09
C ARG A 3 -40.08 -7.67 -1.30
N LYS A 4 -40.08 -6.47 -1.91
CA LYS A 4 -39.16 -6.09 -2.99
C LYS A 4 -37.69 -6.00 -2.56
N ASN A 5 -37.42 -5.61 -1.30
CA ASN A 5 -36.05 -5.49 -0.78
C ASN A 5 -35.45 -6.85 -0.43
N SER A 6 -36.25 -7.84 0.01
CA SER A 6 -35.73 -9.19 0.31
C SER A 6 -35.27 -9.90 -0.97
N ILE A 7 -36.05 -9.80 -2.06
CA ILE A 7 -35.72 -10.41 -3.36
C ILE A 7 -34.45 -9.77 -3.95
N LEU A 8 -34.27 -8.44 -3.81
CA LEU A 8 -33.06 -7.74 -4.26
C LEU A 8 -31.81 -8.14 -3.46
N ILE A 9 -31.97 -8.41 -2.17
CA ILE A 9 -30.88 -8.89 -1.29
C ILE A 9 -30.51 -10.34 -1.65
N GLU A 10 -31.49 -11.23 -1.85
CA GLU A 10 -31.25 -12.61 -2.28
C GLU A 10 -30.56 -12.70 -3.63
N VAL A 11 -31.02 -11.95 -4.64
CA VAL A 11 -30.39 -11.94 -5.97
C VAL A 11 -28.96 -11.36 -5.91
N SER A 12 -28.72 -10.39 -5.04
CA SER A 12 -27.38 -9.83 -4.79
C SER A 12 -26.45 -10.84 -4.13
N LEU A 13 -26.95 -11.59 -3.14
CA LEU A 13 -26.23 -12.64 -2.41
C LEU A 13 -25.92 -13.83 -3.32
N LEU A 14 -26.89 -14.32 -4.09
CA LEU A 14 -26.69 -15.44 -5.02
C LEU A 14 -25.66 -15.09 -6.10
N LYS A 15 -25.71 -13.87 -6.65
CA LYS A 15 -24.67 -13.37 -7.57
C LYS A 15 -23.31 -13.30 -6.89
N CYS A 16 -23.26 -12.96 -5.60
CA CYS A 16 -22.02 -12.91 -4.83
C CYS A 16 -21.45 -14.31 -4.57
N ILE A 17 -22.30 -15.29 -4.23
CA ILE A 17 -21.92 -16.68 -3.98
C ILE A 17 -21.43 -17.34 -5.28
N ASN A 18 -22.18 -17.21 -6.37
CA ASN A 18 -21.77 -17.74 -7.68
C ASN A 18 -20.47 -17.09 -8.17
N PHE A 19 -20.26 -15.81 -7.84
CA PHE A 19 -19.02 -15.11 -8.13
C PHE A 19 -17.83 -15.60 -7.29
N ILE A 20 -18.03 -15.84 -5.99
CA ILE A 20 -17.02 -16.47 -5.13
C ILE A 20 -16.67 -17.84 -5.69
N ASN A 21 -17.66 -18.62 -6.13
CA ASN A 21 -17.44 -19.92 -6.74
C ASN A 21 -16.66 -19.83 -8.06
N GLU A 22 -16.92 -18.85 -8.92
CA GLU A 22 -16.11 -18.64 -10.14
C GLU A 22 -14.68 -18.17 -9.84
N ALA A 23 -14.51 -17.28 -8.86
CA ALA A 23 -13.19 -16.82 -8.42
C ALA A 23 -12.37 -17.97 -7.82
N LEU A 24 -13.03 -18.83 -7.02
CA LEU A 24 -12.47 -20.07 -6.51
C LEU A 24 -12.11 -21.01 -7.66
N LYS A 25 -12.99 -21.22 -8.66
CA LYS A 25 -12.68 -22.04 -9.84
C LYS A 25 -11.45 -21.52 -10.61
N LYS A 26 -11.32 -20.20 -10.83
CA LYS A 26 -10.11 -19.62 -11.46
C LYS A 26 -8.85 -19.75 -10.60
N PHE A 27 -9.00 -19.73 -9.28
CA PHE A 27 -7.91 -19.99 -8.35
C PHE A 27 -7.45 -21.45 -8.39
N TRP A 28 -8.39 -22.40 -8.55
CA TRP A 28 -8.09 -23.80 -8.81
C TRP A 28 -7.34 -24.04 -10.13
N ILE A 29 -7.50 -23.15 -11.12
CA ILE A 29 -6.71 -23.17 -12.36
C ILE A 29 -5.28 -22.62 -12.15
N LEU A 30 -5.03 -21.84 -11.09
CA LEU A 30 -3.70 -21.40 -10.61
C LEU A 30 -3.14 -22.34 -9.51
N SER A 31 -3.70 -23.54 -9.37
CA SER A 31 -3.55 -24.41 -8.20
C SER A 31 -2.12 -24.66 -7.71
N PRO A 32 -1.08 -24.85 -8.54
CA PRO A 32 0.23 -25.20 -8.00
C PRO A 32 0.89 -24.02 -7.30
N GLU A 33 0.83 -22.81 -7.88
CA GLU A 33 1.45 -21.63 -7.29
C GLU A 33 0.74 -21.20 -6.00
N ALA A 34 -0.59 -21.18 -6.04
CA ALA A 34 -1.45 -20.88 -4.90
C ALA A 34 -1.24 -21.86 -3.74
N PHE A 35 -1.18 -23.16 -4.07
CA PHE A 35 -0.94 -24.22 -3.10
C PHE A 35 0.39 -24.08 -2.39
N TRP A 36 1.49 -23.81 -3.11
CA TRP A 36 2.80 -23.59 -2.49
C TRP A 36 2.85 -22.33 -1.62
N VAL A 37 2.11 -21.27 -1.98
CA VAL A 37 1.99 -20.08 -1.12
C VAL A 37 1.24 -20.43 0.17
N PHE A 38 0.14 -21.18 0.07
CA PHE A 38 -0.61 -21.64 1.22
C PHE A 38 0.23 -22.53 2.13
N ILE A 39 0.89 -23.56 1.58
CA ILE A 39 1.81 -24.44 2.32
C ILE A 39 2.90 -23.62 3.01
N GLY A 40 3.51 -22.65 2.30
CA GLY A 40 4.54 -21.80 2.89
C GLY A 40 4.03 -21.03 4.12
N GLN A 41 2.86 -20.40 4.02
CA GLN A 41 2.30 -19.62 5.12
C GLN A 41 1.79 -20.49 6.28
N ALA A 42 1.03 -21.53 5.98
CA ALA A 42 0.50 -22.47 6.98
C ALA A 42 1.64 -23.23 7.67
N GLY A 43 2.59 -23.73 6.89
CA GLY A 43 3.77 -24.43 7.40
C GLY A 43 4.63 -23.53 8.30
N THR A 44 4.84 -22.26 7.94
CA THR A 44 5.53 -21.30 8.81
C THR A 44 4.76 -21.03 10.09
N ALA A 45 3.44 -20.89 10.05
CA ALA A 45 2.63 -20.67 11.26
C ALA A 45 2.70 -21.88 12.21
N ILE A 46 2.53 -23.10 11.68
CA ILE A 46 2.62 -24.34 12.46
C ILE A 46 4.04 -24.52 13.03
N ALA A 47 5.08 -24.32 12.22
CA ALA A 47 6.47 -24.38 12.67
C ALA A 47 6.77 -23.38 13.79
N GLY A 48 6.18 -22.18 13.74
CA GLY A 48 6.29 -21.18 14.81
C GLY A 48 5.67 -21.66 16.12
N LEU A 49 4.47 -22.25 16.08
CA LEU A 49 3.79 -22.79 17.26
C LEU A 49 4.54 -24.00 17.86
N VAL A 50 5.01 -24.92 17.01
CA VAL A 50 5.87 -26.03 17.43
C VAL A 50 7.15 -25.49 18.07
N GLY A 51 7.72 -24.44 17.50
CA GLY A 51 8.92 -23.79 18.04
C GLY A 51 8.73 -23.22 19.44
N ILE A 52 7.59 -22.57 19.70
CA ILE A 52 7.24 -22.08 21.05
C ILE A 52 7.16 -23.25 22.02
N LYS A 53 6.48 -24.33 21.65
CA LYS A 53 6.34 -25.52 22.50
C LYS A 53 7.68 -26.12 22.88
N LEU A 54 8.55 -26.37 21.89
CA LEU A 54 9.87 -26.92 22.13
C LEU A 54 10.69 -26.05 23.11
N LEU A 55 10.73 -24.74 22.86
CA LEU A 55 11.54 -23.82 23.66
C LEU A 55 11.00 -23.58 25.06
N THR A 56 9.68 -23.50 25.23
CA THR A 56 9.07 -23.27 26.55
C THR A 56 9.18 -24.47 27.47
N HIS A 57 9.34 -25.69 26.94
CA HIS A 57 9.63 -26.88 27.75
C HIS A 57 11.06 -26.92 28.29
N VAL A 58 12.02 -26.30 27.59
CA VAL A 58 13.44 -26.37 27.97
C VAL A 58 13.98 -25.09 28.58
N LEU A 59 13.29 -23.96 28.41
CA LEU A 59 13.65 -22.66 28.99
C LEU A 59 12.68 -22.24 30.08
N THR A 60 13.20 -21.58 31.11
CA THR A 60 12.37 -20.89 32.11
C THR A 60 11.71 -19.65 31.48
N PRO A 61 10.62 -19.10 32.07
CA PRO A 61 9.99 -17.89 31.54
C PRO A 61 10.95 -16.71 31.43
N SER A 62 11.87 -16.54 32.40
CA SER A 62 12.90 -15.50 32.34
C SER A 62 13.85 -15.65 31.14
N GLU A 63 14.38 -16.85 30.89
CA GLU A 63 15.28 -17.09 29.76
C GLU A 63 14.54 -17.03 28.41
N PHE A 64 13.30 -17.52 28.35
CA PHE A 64 12.45 -17.36 27.17
C PHE A 64 12.12 -15.89 26.88
N GLY A 65 11.92 -15.08 27.93
CA GLY A 65 11.71 -13.63 27.78
C GLY A 65 12.93 -12.90 27.21
N LYS A 66 14.15 -13.25 27.66
CA LYS A 66 15.39 -12.76 27.06
C LYS A 66 15.50 -13.18 25.59
N LEU A 67 15.14 -14.41 25.25
CA LEU A 67 15.12 -14.88 23.86
C LEU A 67 14.08 -14.11 23.02
N ALA A 68 12.90 -13.82 23.57
CA ALA A 68 11.85 -13.06 22.90
C ALA A 68 12.28 -11.62 22.61
N LEU A 69 12.97 -10.96 23.54
CA LEU A 69 13.57 -9.64 23.34
C LEU A 69 14.64 -9.69 22.23
N ALA A 70 15.47 -10.74 22.18
CA ALA A 70 16.55 -10.86 21.19
C ALA A 70 15.97 -11.02 19.80
N ASN A 71 14.85 -11.73 19.68
CA ASN A 71 14.12 -11.86 18.44
C ASN A 71 13.61 -10.50 17.93
N THR A 72 13.30 -9.53 18.80
CA THR A 72 12.94 -8.18 18.35
C THR A 72 14.12 -7.44 17.71
N ILE A 73 15.34 -7.59 18.26
CA ILE A 73 16.58 -7.02 17.71
C ILE A 73 16.95 -7.72 16.41
N THR A 74 16.86 -9.05 16.39
CA THR A 74 17.09 -9.86 15.20
C THR A 74 16.14 -9.46 14.07
N ALA A 75 14.86 -9.22 14.39
CA ALA A 75 13.87 -8.76 13.43
C ALA A 75 14.11 -7.33 12.96
N PHE A 76 14.67 -6.45 13.80
CA PHE A 76 15.05 -5.09 13.39
C PHE A 76 16.01 -5.12 12.20
N ILE A 77 17.11 -5.86 12.33
CA ILE A 77 18.08 -6.02 11.23
C ILE A 77 17.45 -6.88 10.13
N GLY A 78 17.02 -8.09 10.43
CA GLY A 78 16.63 -9.09 9.43
C GLY A 78 15.43 -8.69 8.58
N THR A 79 14.42 -8.03 9.16
CA THR A 79 13.17 -7.71 8.44
C THR A 79 13.01 -6.22 8.13
N ASN A 80 13.47 -5.33 9.01
CA ASN A 80 13.20 -3.89 8.84
C ASN A 80 14.33 -3.15 8.12
N LEU A 81 15.58 -3.58 8.28
CA LEU A 81 16.71 -3.06 7.51
C LEU A 81 16.79 -3.71 6.13
N PHE A 82 16.78 -5.05 6.06
CA PHE A 82 16.94 -5.78 4.80
C PHE A 82 15.63 -5.91 3.99
N GLY A 83 14.46 -6.01 4.64
CA GLY A 83 13.18 -6.22 3.97
C GLY A 83 12.80 -5.16 2.92
N PRO A 84 12.99 -3.85 3.19
CA PRO A 84 12.77 -2.79 2.20
C PRO A 84 13.55 -2.97 0.90
N PHE A 85 14.81 -3.38 0.99
CA PHE A 85 15.62 -3.73 -0.19
C PHE A 85 15.05 -4.97 -0.88
N GLY A 86 14.63 -5.97 -0.12
CA GLY A 86 13.94 -7.15 -0.66
C GLY A 86 12.73 -6.79 -1.51
N GLN A 87 11.90 -5.84 -1.07
CA GLN A 87 10.75 -5.34 -1.85
C GLN A 87 11.18 -4.65 -3.16
N GLY A 88 12.27 -3.89 -3.13
CA GLY A 88 12.88 -3.33 -4.33
C GLY A 88 13.39 -4.40 -5.29
N LEU A 89 14.14 -5.37 -4.78
CA LEU A 89 14.64 -6.50 -5.57
C LEU A 89 13.48 -7.28 -6.22
N THR A 90 12.40 -7.54 -5.48
CA THR A 90 11.24 -8.26 -6.02
C THR A 90 10.59 -7.53 -7.20
N ARG A 91 10.46 -6.20 -7.13
CA ARG A 91 9.90 -5.40 -8.22
C ARG A 91 10.83 -5.34 -9.44
N PHE A 92 12.11 -5.10 -9.21
CA PHE A 92 13.05 -4.86 -10.30
C PHE A 92 13.60 -6.14 -10.94
N TRP A 93 13.41 -7.31 -10.33
CA TRP A 93 13.78 -8.58 -10.94
C TRP A 93 13.03 -8.83 -12.27
N SER A 94 11.70 -8.66 -12.29
CA SER A 94 10.93 -8.87 -13.52
C SER A 94 11.25 -7.82 -14.57
N VAL A 95 11.44 -6.56 -14.14
CA VAL A 95 11.87 -5.47 -15.03
C VAL A 95 13.22 -5.78 -15.66
N SER A 96 14.15 -6.35 -14.90
CA SER A 96 15.47 -6.75 -15.41
C SER A 96 15.42 -7.97 -16.32
N LYS A 97 14.50 -8.91 -16.04
CA LYS A 97 14.22 -10.04 -16.95
C LYS A 97 13.69 -9.53 -18.29
N ASP A 98 12.70 -8.64 -18.28
CA ASP A 98 12.10 -8.07 -19.49
C ASP A 98 13.11 -7.23 -20.29
N ARG A 99 14.08 -6.61 -19.61
CA ARG A 99 15.18 -5.84 -20.21
C ARG A 99 16.38 -6.69 -20.64
N GLY A 100 16.38 -8.00 -20.38
CA GLY A 100 17.50 -8.89 -20.70
C GLY A 100 18.78 -8.64 -19.90
N ASN A 101 18.72 -7.97 -18.73
CA ASN A 101 19.90 -7.57 -17.94
C ASN A 101 19.93 -8.18 -16.52
N LEU A 102 19.56 -9.46 -16.42
CA LEU A 102 19.49 -10.19 -15.15
C LEU A 102 20.85 -10.33 -14.45
N ASP A 103 21.94 -10.45 -15.20
CA ASP A 103 23.31 -10.47 -14.67
C ASP A 103 23.64 -9.18 -13.89
N VAL A 104 23.30 -8.02 -14.46
CA VAL A 104 23.46 -6.71 -13.79
C VAL A 104 22.59 -6.64 -12.53
N PHE A 105 21.36 -7.18 -12.59
CA PHE A 105 20.49 -7.26 -11.41
C PHE A 105 21.15 -8.08 -10.28
N TYR A 106 21.68 -9.26 -10.57
CA TYR A 106 22.32 -10.10 -9.56
C TYR A 106 23.58 -9.45 -8.97
N ALA A 107 24.38 -8.76 -9.79
CA ALA A 107 25.53 -8.00 -9.33
C ALA A 107 25.13 -6.84 -8.39
N VAL A 108 24.09 -6.09 -8.75
CA VAL A 108 23.55 -4.99 -7.92
C VAL A 108 22.93 -5.52 -6.63
N SER A 109 22.19 -6.63 -6.69
CA SER A 109 21.62 -7.33 -5.53
C SER A 109 22.70 -7.75 -4.53
N ASN A 110 23.80 -8.35 -5.02
CA ASN A 110 24.93 -8.75 -4.18
C ASN A 110 25.67 -7.55 -3.58
N ARG A 111 25.79 -6.45 -4.32
CA ARG A 111 26.36 -5.21 -3.82
C ARG A 111 25.53 -4.63 -2.67
N PHE A 112 24.20 -4.60 -2.80
CA PHE A 112 23.31 -4.17 -1.71
C PHE A 112 23.39 -5.09 -0.49
N ALA A 113 23.40 -6.41 -0.71
CA ALA A 113 23.57 -7.39 0.36
C ALA A 113 24.87 -7.12 1.13
N LYS A 114 26.00 -6.95 0.43
CA LYS A 114 27.30 -6.63 1.03
C LYS A 114 27.27 -5.33 1.83
N TYR A 115 26.81 -4.23 1.23
CA TYR A 115 26.80 -2.93 1.93
C TYR A 115 25.90 -2.93 3.16
N THR A 116 24.72 -3.53 3.07
CA THR A 116 23.78 -3.60 4.20
C THR A 116 24.36 -4.46 5.33
N SER A 117 25.01 -5.58 5.00
CA SER A 117 25.72 -6.41 5.99
C SER A 117 26.88 -5.68 6.66
N VAL A 118 27.68 -4.91 5.91
CA VAL A 118 28.78 -4.12 6.48
C VAL A 118 28.23 -3.06 7.45
N VAL A 119 27.16 -2.34 7.06
CA VAL A 119 26.53 -1.35 7.93
C VAL A 119 25.97 -2.01 9.20
N ALA A 120 25.31 -3.16 9.08
CA ALA A 120 24.80 -3.90 10.23
C ALA A 120 25.93 -4.42 11.15
N LEU A 121 27.05 -4.87 10.58
CA LEU A 121 28.22 -5.31 11.35
C LEU A 121 28.87 -4.15 12.10
N LEU A 122 29.05 -3.00 11.45
CA LEU A 122 29.55 -1.79 12.11
C LEU A 122 28.63 -1.35 13.25
N ALA A 123 27.31 -1.35 13.02
CA ALA A 123 26.33 -1.06 14.07
C ALA A 123 26.41 -2.05 15.24
N THR A 124 26.72 -3.32 14.97
CA THR A 124 26.94 -4.35 16.00
C THR A 124 28.17 -4.03 16.85
N ILE A 125 29.29 -3.71 16.21
CA ILE A 125 30.54 -3.36 16.89
C ILE A 125 30.33 -2.12 17.78
N VAL A 126 29.73 -1.07 17.22
CA VAL A 126 29.43 0.17 17.98
C VAL A 126 28.52 -0.11 19.17
N SER A 127 27.44 -0.86 18.97
CA SER A 127 26.49 -1.19 20.05
C SER A 127 27.16 -2.00 21.16
N PHE A 128 28.03 -2.95 20.81
CA PHE A 128 28.78 -3.75 21.78
C PHE A 128 29.71 -2.89 22.64
N PHE A 129 30.47 -1.97 22.03
CA PHE A 129 31.34 -1.06 22.78
C PHE A 129 30.55 -0.14 23.71
N ILE A 130 29.44 0.46 23.22
CA ILE A 130 28.59 1.33 24.03
C ILE A 130 28.04 0.60 25.27
N LEU A 131 27.52 -0.63 25.09
CA LEU A 131 26.93 -1.39 26.20
C LEU A 131 27.98 -1.83 27.23
N ASN A 132 29.19 -2.16 26.79
CA ASN A 132 30.28 -2.46 27.71
C ASN A 132 30.74 -1.22 28.50
N MET A 133 30.77 -0.05 27.87
CA MET A 133 31.07 1.20 28.59
C MET A 133 30.02 1.53 29.66
N LEU A 134 28.77 1.12 29.45
CA LEU A 134 27.69 1.26 30.43
C LEU A 134 27.71 0.19 31.55
N LYS A 135 28.80 -0.60 31.67
CA LYS A 135 28.98 -1.70 32.64
C LYS A 135 27.88 -2.76 32.61
N ASN A 136 27.26 -2.98 31.45
CA ASN A 136 26.19 -3.97 31.30
C ASN A 136 26.64 -5.12 30.38
N SER A 137 27.68 -5.84 30.81
CA SER A 137 28.40 -6.85 30.01
C SER A 137 27.53 -8.01 29.54
N ASP A 138 26.58 -8.46 30.35
CA ASP A 138 25.67 -9.54 29.99
C ASP A 138 24.72 -9.13 28.85
N TRP A 139 24.24 -7.89 28.87
CA TRP A 139 23.42 -7.34 27.81
C TRP A 139 24.22 -7.10 26.52
N ALA A 140 25.49 -6.73 26.63
CA ALA A 140 26.35 -6.51 25.47
C ALA A 140 26.49 -7.77 24.60
N ILE A 141 26.75 -8.94 25.22
CA ILE A 141 26.87 -10.23 24.51
C ILE A 141 25.55 -10.58 23.82
N TRP A 142 24.44 -10.43 24.54
CA TRP A 142 23.11 -10.78 24.04
C TRP A 142 22.66 -9.88 22.88
N VAL A 143 22.89 -8.56 22.96
CA VAL A 143 22.62 -7.62 21.86
C VAL A 143 23.50 -7.96 20.66
N ALA A 144 24.80 -8.19 20.88
CA ALA A 144 25.73 -8.52 19.81
C ALA A 144 25.33 -9.80 19.08
N LEU A 145 25.02 -10.88 19.79
CA LEU A 145 24.52 -12.13 19.18
C LEU A 145 23.25 -11.89 18.37
N SER A 146 22.29 -11.13 18.90
CA SER A 146 21.03 -10.83 18.21
C SER A 146 21.25 -10.06 16.90
N LEU A 147 22.16 -9.08 16.90
CA LEU A 147 22.51 -8.31 15.70
C LEU A 147 23.26 -9.18 14.68
N ILE A 148 24.18 -10.03 15.14
CA ILE A 148 24.89 -11.01 14.29
C ILE A 148 23.90 -11.96 13.62
N ILE A 149 22.92 -12.52 14.35
CA ILE A 149 21.86 -13.39 13.79
C ILE A 149 20.97 -12.62 12.81
N GLY A 150 20.77 -11.33 13.05
CA GLY A 150 20.03 -10.42 12.17
C GLY A 150 20.61 -10.36 10.75
N ILE A 151 21.93 -10.42 10.58
CA ILE A 151 22.61 -10.32 9.28
C ILE A 151 22.27 -11.50 8.34
N PRO A 152 22.54 -12.78 8.67
CA PRO A 152 22.17 -13.91 7.81
C PRO A 152 20.66 -14.05 7.68
N THR A 153 19.86 -13.65 8.69
CA THR A 153 18.40 -13.56 8.56
C THR A 153 18.01 -12.58 7.45
N GLY A 154 18.63 -11.40 7.44
CA GLY A 154 18.42 -10.37 6.43
C GLY A 154 18.87 -10.80 5.04
N LEU A 155 20.05 -11.40 4.92
CA LEU A 155 20.56 -11.95 3.66
C LEU A 155 19.63 -13.03 3.10
N LEU A 156 19.19 -13.97 3.95
CA LEU A 156 18.21 -15.00 3.57
C LEU A 156 16.92 -14.35 3.06
N SER A 157 16.42 -13.29 3.72
CA SER A 157 15.22 -12.58 3.29
C SER A 157 15.36 -11.96 1.88
N LEU A 158 16.54 -11.43 1.54
CA LEU A 158 16.81 -10.90 0.19
C LEU A 158 16.76 -12.02 -0.86
N ARG A 159 17.37 -13.18 -0.58
CA ARG A 159 17.36 -14.34 -1.49
C ARG A 159 15.94 -14.86 -1.71
N ILE A 160 15.18 -14.98 -0.63
CA ILE A 160 13.77 -15.36 -0.68
C ILE A 160 12.96 -14.34 -1.49
N GLY A 161 13.23 -13.03 -1.35
CA GLY A 161 12.60 -11.97 -2.15
C GLY A 161 12.86 -12.12 -3.65
N VAL A 162 14.08 -12.52 -4.04
CA VAL A 162 14.44 -12.81 -5.44
C VAL A 162 13.75 -14.09 -5.93
N PHE A 163 13.76 -15.17 -5.16
CA PHE A 163 13.05 -16.41 -5.54
C PHE A 163 11.54 -16.20 -5.67
N THR A 164 10.96 -15.36 -4.81
CA THR A 164 9.56 -14.95 -4.87
C THR A 164 9.26 -14.22 -6.17
N ALA A 165 10.15 -13.31 -6.59
CA ALA A 165 10.02 -12.58 -7.85
C ALA A 165 10.19 -13.48 -9.07
N ALA A 166 11.12 -14.44 -8.98
CA ALA A 166 11.34 -15.48 -9.97
C ALA A 166 10.23 -16.55 -10.01
N ARG A 167 9.16 -16.41 -9.21
CA ARG A 167 8.05 -17.36 -9.06
C ARG A 167 8.49 -18.77 -8.66
N GLN A 168 9.62 -18.92 -7.97
CA GLN A 168 10.10 -20.20 -7.44
C GLN A 168 9.39 -20.56 -6.12
N ARG A 169 8.05 -20.61 -6.12
CA ARG A 169 7.18 -20.70 -4.93
C ARG A 169 7.53 -21.89 -4.02
N ARG A 170 7.83 -23.05 -4.60
CA ARG A 170 8.27 -24.25 -3.87
C ARG A 170 9.55 -24.00 -3.06
N ARG A 171 10.59 -23.43 -3.68
CA ARG A 171 11.86 -23.10 -3.02
C ARG A 171 11.63 -22.09 -1.90
N THR A 172 10.85 -21.05 -2.17
CA THR A 172 10.47 -20.04 -1.16
C THR A 172 9.74 -20.66 0.02
N ALA A 173 8.77 -21.54 -0.20
CA ALA A 173 8.00 -22.19 0.86
C ALA A 173 8.89 -23.07 1.73
N ILE A 174 9.72 -23.94 1.12
CA ILE A 174 10.63 -24.82 1.85
C ILE A 174 11.61 -23.99 2.70
N LEU A 175 12.28 -22.99 2.12
CA LEU A 175 13.24 -22.17 2.86
C LEU A 175 12.59 -21.41 4.03
N ASN A 176 11.37 -20.89 3.86
CA ASN A 176 10.65 -20.22 4.94
C ASN A 176 10.28 -21.18 6.07
N ILE A 177 9.74 -22.36 5.74
CA ILE A 177 9.37 -23.38 6.72
C ILE A 177 10.62 -23.88 7.46
N SER A 178 11.69 -24.24 6.72
CA SER A 178 12.95 -24.68 7.29
C SER A 178 13.56 -23.63 8.22
N ASN A 179 13.58 -22.35 7.82
CA ASN A 179 14.13 -21.28 8.67
C ASN A 179 13.35 -21.10 9.99
N VAL A 180 12.03 -21.27 9.97
CA VAL A 180 11.20 -21.12 11.17
C VAL A 180 11.25 -22.36 12.06
N LEU A 181 11.35 -23.56 11.47
CA LEU A 181 11.37 -24.82 12.21
C LEU A 181 12.76 -25.17 12.77
N LEU A 182 13.83 -24.99 11.99
CA LEU A 182 15.17 -25.42 12.40
C LEU A 182 15.75 -24.57 13.54
N ARG A 183 15.38 -23.29 13.62
CA ARG A 183 15.83 -22.40 14.71
C ARG A 183 15.46 -22.94 16.09
N PRO A 184 14.18 -23.13 16.44
CA PRO A 184 13.80 -23.69 17.74
C PRO A 184 14.27 -25.14 17.90
N LEU A 185 14.31 -25.95 16.84
CA LEU A 185 14.79 -27.34 16.92
C LEU A 185 16.26 -27.40 17.37
N ILE A 186 17.17 -26.72 16.66
CA ILE A 186 18.60 -26.72 16.98
C ILE A 186 18.84 -26.02 18.33
N ALA A 187 18.14 -24.94 18.63
CA ALA A 187 18.21 -24.29 19.94
C ALA A 187 17.82 -25.23 21.08
N THR A 188 16.74 -26.01 20.92
CA THR A 188 16.29 -26.98 21.91
C THR A 188 17.32 -28.08 22.11
N ILE A 189 17.87 -28.64 21.02
CA ILE A 189 18.93 -29.65 21.08
C ILE A 189 20.13 -29.11 21.86
N LEU A 190 20.63 -27.91 21.53
CA LEU A 190 21.79 -27.35 22.23
C LEU A 190 21.51 -27.05 23.70
N VAL A 191 20.33 -26.52 24.02
CA VAL A 191 19.93 -26.25 25.41
C VAL A 191 19.87 -27.54 26.22
N VAL A 192 19.28 -28.61 25.68
CA VAL A 192 19.17 -29.91 26.35
C VAL A 192 20.55 -30.56 26.53
N LEU A 193 21.45 -30.43 25.55
CA LEU A 193 22.80 -30.99 25.62
C LEU A 193 23.76 -30.18 26.49
N THR A 194 23.42 -28.94 26.86
CA THR A 194 24.32 -28.04 27.60
C THR A 194 23.63 -27.42 28.81
N ILE A 195 23.26 -26.14 28.74
CA ILE A 195 22.66 -25.37 29.84
C ILE A 195 21.45 -24.62 29.30
N ALA A 196 20.36 -24.62 30.07
CA ALA A 196 19.14 -23.86 29.81
C ALA A 196 19.32 -22.34 29.98
N LYS A 197 20.07 -21.72 29.04
CA LYS A 197 20.31 -20.28 28.94
C LYS A 197 19.90 -19.75 27.57
N ALA A 198 19.39 -18.52 27.53
CA ALA A 198 18.99 -17.82 26.31
C ALA A 198 20.14 -17.68 25.30
N ASN A 199 21.38 -17.49 25.78
CA ASN A 199 22.56 -17.36 24.92
C ASN A 199 22.83 -18.64 24.11
N VAL A 200 22.60 -19.81 24.71
CA VAL A 200 22.74 -21.11 24.03
C VAL A 200 21.64 -21.27 22.97
N ALA A 201 20.41 -20.90 23.30
CA ALA A 201 19.30 -20.91 22.34
C ALA A 201 19.57 -19.97 21.14
N LEU A 202 20.14 -18.79 21.38
CA LEU A 202 20.56 -17.85 20.33
C LEU A 202 21.67 -18.42 19.44
N MET A 203 22.63 -19.16 20.01
CA MET A 203 23.64 -19.86 19.21
C MET A 203 22.98 -20.90 18.29
N GLY A 204 21.98 -21.64 18.78
CA GLY A 204 21.18 -22.54 17.96
C GLY A 204 20.45 -21.82 16.82
N TYR A 205 19.91 -20.63 17.09
CA TYR A 205 19.29 -19.79 16.06
C TYR A 205 20.30 -19.33 15.01
N LEU A 206 21.52 -18.96 15.42
CA LEU A 206 22.59 -18.57 14.52
C LEU A 206 22.97 -19.73 13.60
N LEU A 207 23.24 -20.91 14.14
CA LEU A 207 23.61 -22.10 13.39
C LEU A 207 22.51 -22.51 12.40
N ALA A 208 21.25 -22.55 12.86
CA ALA A 208 20.11 -22.86 12.00
C ALA A 208 19.97 -21.86 10.85
N THR A 209 20.09 -20.56 11.15
CA THR A 209 19.94 -19.50 10.14
C THR A 209 21.09 -19.54 9.14
N LEU A 210 22.33 -19.73 9.60
CA LEU A 210 23.50 -19.88 8.73
C LEU A 210 23.33 -21.09 7.81
N PHE A 211 22.91 -22.23 8.34
CA PHE A 211 22.67 -23.44 7.55
C PHE A 211 21.65 -23.19 6.42
N VAL A 212 20.48 -22.63 6.74
CA VAL A 212 19.44 -22.33 5.74
C VAL A 212 19.90 -21.25 4.76
N PHE A 213 20.64 -20.25 5.24
CA PHE A 213 21.22 -19.20 4.40
C PHE A 213 22.21 -19.78 3.38
N LEU A 214 23.12 -20.67 3.78
CA LEU A 214 24.10 -21.28 2.88
C LEU A 214 23.41 -22.08 1.76
N ILE A 215 22.34 -22.81 2.08
CA ILE A 215 21.51 -23.51 1.08
C ILE A 215 20.88 -22.49 0.12
N ALA A 216 20.27 -21.42 0.65
CA ALA A 216 19.65 -20.39 -0.16
C ALA A 216 20.67 -19.65 -1.05
N GLU A 217 21.87 -19.37 -0.55
CA GLU A 217 22.95 -18.72 -1.29
C GLU A 217 23.43 -19.60 -2.43
N ARG A 218 23.61 -20.91 -2.20
CA ARG A 218 23.98 -21.87 -3.25
C ARG A 218 22.96 -21.87 -4.39
N LEU A 219 21.67 -21.95 -4.06
CA LEU A 219 20.58 -21.90 -5.05
C LEU A 219 20.51 -20.56 -5.79
N TYR A 220 20.82 -19.46 -5.09
CA TYR A 220 20.84 -18.13 -5.68
C TYR A 220 22.01 -17.96 -6.66
N LEU A 221 23.20 -18.44 -6.30
CA LEU A 221 24.38 -18.39 -7.16
C LEU A 221 24.20 -19.24 -8.43
N GLN A 222 23.48 -20.36 -8.35
CA GLN A 222 23.10 -21.13 -9.53
C GLN A 222 22.26 -20.29 -10.52
N ASN A 223 21.18 -19.66 -10.03
CA ASN A 223 20.35 -18.79 -10.88
C ASN A 223 21.14 -17.59 -11.44
N ALA A 224 22.07 -17.02 -10.65
CA ALA A 224 22.91 -15.91 -11.09
C ALA A 224 23.90 -16.32 -12.19
N ARG A 225 24.49 -17.51 -12.07
CA ARG A 225 25.39 -18.09 -13.08
C ARG A 225 24.66 -18.36 -14.39
N GLU A 226 23.46 -18.95 -14.33
CA GLU A 226 22.62 -19.18 -15.51
C GLU A 226 22.29 -17.89 -16.26
N ALA A 227 21.93 -16.83 -15.52
CA ALA A 227 21.65 -15.52 -16.10
C ALA A 227 22.88 -14.90 -16.79
N PHE A 228 24.06 -15.06 -16.19
CA PHE A 228 25.32 -14.59 -16.76
C PHE A 228 25.68 -15.34 -18.05
N ILE A 229 25.56 -16.67 -18.06
CA ILE A 229 25.82 -17.50 -19.25
C ILE A 229 24.84 -17.17 -20.38
N HIS A 230 23.56 -16.96 -20.08
CA HIS A 230 22.57 -16.56 -21.08
C HIS A 230 22.92 -15.21 -21.71
N ASN A 231 23.35 -14.22 -20.92
CA ASN A 231 23.74 -12.91 -21.44
C ASN A 231 24.96 -13.01 -22.37
N LEU A 232 25.99 -13.77 -21.97
CA LEU A 232 27.17 -14.04 -22.81
C LEU A 232 26.81 -14.62 -24.19
N LYS A 233 25.83 -15.53 -24.24
CA LYS A 233 25.35 -16.13 -25.49
C LYS A 233 24.51 -15.18 -26.34
N SER A 234 23.83 -14.21 -25.73
CA SER A 234 22.84 -13.37 -26.41
C SER A 234 23.42 -12.26 -27.31
N ASN A 235 24.73 -12.02 -27.30
CA ASN A 235 25.48 -10.99 -28.06
C ASN A 235 24.94 -9.53 -27.97
N THR A 236 23.83 -9.31 -27.28
CA THR A 236 23.28 -8.01 -26.92
C THR A 236 24.03 -7.48 -25.71
N ARG A 237 25.17 -6.81 -25.95
CA ARG A 237 25.81 -5.96 -24.93
C ARG A 237 24.90 -4.76 -24.66
N VAL A 238 23.90 -4.95 -23.82
CA VAL A 238 23.14 -3.83 -23.26
C VAL A 238 24.11 -3.07 -22.36
N PRO A 239 24.37 -1.77 -22.59
CA PRO A 239 25.30 -1.01 -21.77
C PRO A 239 24.90 -1.12 -20.30
N LEU A 240 25.89 -1.36 -19.44
CA LEU A 240 25.74 -1.51 -18.01
C LEU A 240 24.94 -0.31 -17.50
N PHE A 241 23.65 -0.53 -17.21
CA PHE A 241 22.73 0.58 -16.96
C PHE A 241 23.13 1.21 -15.62
N GLN A 242 23.96 2.27 -15.68
CA GLN A 242 24.42 3.07 -14.56
C GLN A 242 23.21 3.80 -13.96
N GLY A 243 22.40 3.08 -13.19
CA GLY A 243 21.11 3.59 -12.72
C GLY A 243 20.24 2.57 -11.99
N LEU A 244 20.37 1.25 -12.28
CA LEU A 244 19.50 0.24 -11.68
C LEU A 244 19.57 0.26 -10.15
N GLY A 245 20.76 0.39 -9.56
CA GLY A 245 20.92 0.54 -8.12
C GLY A 245 20.20 1.77 -7.56
N LYS A 246 20.28 2.92 -8.26
CA LYS A 246 19.57 4.15 -7.86
C LYS A 246 18.05 3.98 -7.97
N GLU A 247 17.56 3.29 -8.99
CA GLU A 247 16.14 2.97 -9.17
C GLU A 247 15.62 2.08 -8.04
N ILE A 248 16.34 1.00 -7.72
CA ILE A 248 16.00 0.09 -6.61
C ILE A 248 16.02 0.85 -5.28
N LEU A 249 17.06 1.64 -5.01
CA LEU A 249 17.18 2.40 -3.76
C LEU A 249 16.08 3.44 -3.62
N SER A 250 15.82 4.23 -4.68
CA SER A 250 14.76 5.24 -4.69
C SER A 250 13.37 4.63 -4.47
N TYR A 251 13.15 3.40 -4.94
CA TYR A 251 11.92 2.67 -4.67
C TYR A 251 11.86 2.10 -3.25
N SER A 252 12.99 1.64 -2.71
CA SER A 252 13.06 0.94 -1.42
C SER A 252 13.03 1.89 -0.22
N TRP A 253 13.54 3.12 -0.36
CA TRP A 253 13.72 4.06 0.76
C TRP A 253 12.44 4.35 1.58
N PRO A 254 11.22 4.51 1.00
CA PRO A 254 10.02 4.77 1.80
C PRO A 254 9.64 3.59 2.70
N PHE A 255 10.02 2.37 2.29
CA PHE A 255 9.77 1.16 3.07
C PHE A 255 10.74 1.03 4.26
N LEU A 256 11.93 1.67 4.24
CA LEU A 256 12.83 1.72 5.39
C LEU A 256 12.20 2.50 6.55
N ILE A 257 11.65 3.68 6.24
CA ILE A 257 10.88 4.45 7.23
C ILE A 257 9.73 3.60 7.76
N TRP A 258 8.97 2.96 6.86
CA TRP A 258 7.85 2.11 7.24
C TRP A 258 8.26 0.95 8.14
N GLY A 259 9.42 0.33 7.87
CA GLY A 259 10.00 -0.74 8.66
C GLY A 259 10.31 -0.30 10.09
N ILE A 260 10.96 0.85 10.28
CA ILE A 260 11.30 1.36 11.62
C ILE A 260 10.04 1.54 12.48
N PHE A 261 9.01 2.21 11.95
CA PHE A 261 7.77 2.41 12.70
C PHE A 261 7.00 1.11 12.92
N ASN A 262 7.02 0.20 11.94
CA ASN A 262 6.44 -1.12 12.12
C ASN A 262 7.17 -1.90 13.22
N TRP A 263 8.50 -1.84 13.28
CA TRP A 263 9.29 -2.48 14.32
C TRP A 263 8.96 -1.95 15.72
N ILE A 264 8.85 -0.62 15.87
CA ILE A 264 8.43 0.00 17.14
C ILE A 264 7.10 -0.60 17.59
N HIS A 265 6.10 -0.62 16.70
CA HIS A 265 4.79 -1.18 17.01
C HIS A 265 4.86 -2.68 17.40
N MET A 266 5.66 -3.48 16.69
CA MET A 266 5.78 -4.92 16.91
C MET A 266 6.63 -5.35 18.12
N SER A 267 7.36 -4.40 18.71
CA SER A 267 8.37 -4.70 19.75
C SER A 267 8.16 -3.92 21.06
N CYS A 268 7.43 -2.80 21.02
CA CYS A 268 7.23 -1.93 22.19
C CYS A 268 6.57 -2.63 23.37
N ASP A 269 5.76 -3.67 23.11
CA ASP A 269 5.15 -4.51 24.14
C ASP A 269 6.20 -5.15 25.05
N ARG A 270 7.11 -5.93 24.47
CA ARG A 270 8.16 -6.66 25.21
C ARG A 270 9.13 -5.72 25.89
N TRP A 271 9.54 -4.64 25.23
CA TRP A 271 10.47 -3.67 25.81
C TRP A 271 9.83 -2.90 26.97
N SER A 272 8.55 -2.53 26.87
CA SER A 272 7.85 -1.88 27.98
C SER A 272 7.73 -2.79 29.21
N LEU A 273 7.47 -4.09 29.02
CA LEU A 273 7.42 -5.06 30.11
C LEU A 273 8.80 -5.32 30.70
N GLN A 274 9.83 -5.40 29.87
CA GLN A 274 11.20 -5.57 30.34
C GLN A 274 11.63 -4.41 31.25
N THR A 275 11.23 -3.18 30.94
CA THR A 275 11.59 -1.99 31.73
C THR A 275 10.97 -2.00 33.13
N PHE A 276 9.73 -2.45 33.29
CA PHE A 276 9.00 -2.31 34.57
C PHE A 276 8.80 -3.62 35.34
N TYR A 277 8.83 -4.78 34.66
CA TYR A 277 8.48 -6.09 35.25
C TYR A 277 9.52 -7.19 35.01
N GLY A 278 10.56 -6.93 34.21
CA GLY A 278 11.66 -7.86 33.96
C GLY A 278 11.34 -9.00 32.98
N SER A 279 12.31 -9.89 32.76
CA SER A 279 12.28 -10.87 31.67
C SER A 279 11.30 -12.01 31.89
N GLU A 280 10.95 -12.32 33.13
CA GLU A 280 10.00 -13.40 33.44
C GLU A 280 8.60 -13.11 32.89
N VAL A 281 8.07 -11.92 33.20
CA VAL A 281 6.79 -11.43 32.68
C VAL A 281 6.83 -11.28 31.16
N VAL A 282 7.96 -10.84 30.60
CA VAL A 282 8.15 -10.79 29.14
C VAL A 282 8.03 -12.18 28.51
N GLY A 283 8.56 -13.22 29.16
CA GLY A 283 8.48 -14.59 28.68
C GLY A 283 7.04 -15.11 28.66
N ALA A 284 6.33 -14.97 29.79
CA ALA A 284 4.91 -15.32 29.89
C ALA A 284 4.06 -14.57 28.85
N PHE A 285 4.26 -13.25 28.74
CA PHE A 285 3.54 -12.41 27.78
C PHE A 285 3.88 -12.76 26.33
N ALA A 286 5.13 -13.12 26.02
CA ALA A 286 5.56 -13.44 24.66
C ALA A 286 4.84 -14.67 24.10
N VAL A 287 4.58 -15.71 24.92
CA VAL A 287 3.81 -16.89 24.50
C VAL A 287 2.39 -16.49 24.11
N VAL A 288 1.73 -15.69 24.95
CA VAL A 288 0.37 -15.17 24.70
C VAL A 288 0.34 -14.29 23.46
N SER A 289 1.33 -13.39 23.30
CA SER A 289 1.46 -12.49 22.14
C SER A 289 1.67 -13.24 20.83
N LEU A 290 2.52 -14.27 20.82
CA LEU A 290 2.73 -15.07 19.61
C LEU A 290 1.48 -15.86 19.21
N LEU A 291 0.78 -16.46 20.17
CA LEU A 291 -0.47 -17.17 19.90
C LEU A 291 -1.58 -16.21 19.42
N ALA A 292 -1.62 -14.98 19.95
CA ALA A 292 -2.55 -13.95 19.49
C ALA A 292 -2.25 -13.49 18.04
N VAL A 293 -0.98 -13.28 17.69
CA VAL A 293 -0.55 -12.71 16.40
C VAL A 293 -0.62 -13.71 15.26
N TYR A 294 -0.15 -14.95 15.47
CA TYR A 294 0.08 -15.87 14.35
C TYR A 294 -1.17 -16.18 13.51
N PRO A 295 -2.34 -16.53 14.09
CA PRO A 295 -3.54 -16.80 13.30
C PRO A 295 -4.05 -15.56 12.56
N ILE A 296 -3.93 -14.37 13.16
CA ILE A 296 -4.35 -13.11 12.54
C ILE A 296 -3.43 -12.75 11.37
N SER A 297 -2.12 -12.87 11.56
CA SER A 297 -1.12 -12.60 10.53
C SER A 297 -1.26 -13.57 9.36
N PHE A 298 -1.46 -14.87 9.66
CA PHE A 298 -1.75 -15.89 8.67
C PHE A 298 -3.03 -15.58 7.90
N GLY A 299 -4.15 -15.38 8.61
CA GLY A 299 -5.46 -15.15 8.00
C GLY A 299 -5.46 -13.88 7.13
N SER A 300 -4.95 -12.76 7.66
CA SER A 300 -4.86 -11.51 6.89
C SER A 300 -3.90 -11.62 5.70
N GLY A 301 -2.75 -12.27 5.85
CA GLY A 301 -1.78 -12.49 4.79
C GLY A 301 -2.34 -13.36 3.66
N PHE A 302 -3.04 -14.44 4.01
CA PHE A 302 -3.74 -15.31 3.06
C PHE A 302 -4.81 -14.53 2.29
N LEU A 303 -5.67 -13.78 2.99
CA LEU A 303 -6.71 -12.96 2.37
C LEU A 303 -6.13 -11.92 1.42
N ILE A 304 -5.07 -11.20 1.81
CA ILE A 304 -4.41 -10.21 0.95
C ILE A 304 -3.82 -10.88 -0.28
N ASN A 305 -3.13 -12.02 -0.13
CA ASN A 305 -2.52 -12.74 -1.25
C ASN A 305 -3.55 -13.33 -2.21
N LEU A 306 -4.73 -13.71 -1.70
CA LEU A 306 -5.83 -14.25 -2.48
C LEU A 306 -6.62 -13.15 -3.20
N PHE A 307 -7.18 -12.19 -2.46
CA PHE A 307 -8.16 -11.25 -2.98
C PHE A 307 -7.54 -10.03 -3.67
N ARG A 308 -6.35 -9.58 -3.24
CA ARG A 308 -5.75 -8.36 -3.83
C ARG A 308 -5.41 -8.54 -5.31
N PRO A 309 -4.74 -9.61 -5.77
CA PRO A 309 -4.46 -9.79 -7.19
C PRO A 309 -5.74 -9.85 -8.03
N ILE A 310 -6.79 -10.52 -7.53
CA ILE A 310 -8.10 -10.63 -8.18
C ILE A 310 -8.74 -9.25 -8.33
N ALA A 311 -8.74 -8.44 -7.26
CA ALA A 311 -9.26 -7.08 -7.30
C ALA A 311 -8.47 -6.20 -8.31
N PHE A 312 -7.15 -6.36 -8.37
CA PHE A 312 -6.29 -5.55 -9.24
C PHE A 312 -6.47 -5.93 -10.71
N GLN A 313 -6.53 -7.23 -11.00
CA GLN A 313 -6.83 -7.73 -12.33
C GLN A 313 -8.19 -7.25 -12.82
N ARG A 314 -9.19 -7.23 -11.94
CA ARG A 314 -10.54 -6.74 -12.27
C ARG A 314 -10.57 -5.23 -12.50
N ALA A 315 -9.82 -4.45 -11.74
CA ALA A 315 -9.73 -3.01 -11.94
C ALA A 315 -9.07 -2.63 -13.27
N GLY A 316 -8.15 -3.45 -13.79
CA GLY A 316 -7.44 -3.24 -15.06
C GLY A 316 -6.77 -1.86 -15.12
N ASP A 317 -6.83 -1.19 -16.28
CA ASP A 317 -6.29 0.16 -16.48
C ASP A 317 -7.07 1.29 -15.74
N LEU A 318 -8.01 0.96 -14.84
CA LEU A 318 -8.90 1.92 -14.16
C LEU A 318 -9.75 2.77 -15.14
N ASN A 319 -9.90 2.33 -16.39
CA ASN A 319 -10.62 3.09 -17.43
C ASN A 319 -12.13 2.77 -17.46
N LYS A 320 -12.56 1.60 -16.96
CA LYS A 320 -13.97 1.18 -16.92
C LYS A 320 -14.52 1.29 -15.50
N SER A 321 -15.54 2.12 -15.31
CA SER A 321 -16.09 2.40 -13.97
C SER A 321 -16.74 1.20 -13.28
N SER A 322 -17.39 0.30 -14.04
CA SER A 322 -17.96 -0.95 -13.50
C SER A 322 -16.88 -1.89 -12.95
N SER A 323 -15.74 -1.98 -13.65
CA SER A 323 -14.56 -2.74 -13.21
C SER A 323 -14.01 -2.30 -11.85
N ILE A 324 -14.05 -0.99 -11.57
CA ILE A 324 -13.56 -0.43 -10.30
C ILE A 324 -14.52 -0.73 -9.15
N ILE A 325 -15.84 -0.66 -9.39
CA ILE A 325 -16.84 -1.04 -8.38
C ILE A 325 -16.67 -2.52 -8.02
N ASP A 326 -16.59 -3.40 -9.04
CA ASP A 326 -16.39 -4.83 -8.83
C ASP A 326 -15.12 -5.10 -8.02
N ALA A 327 -14.01 -4.42 -8.35
CA ALA A 327 -12.76 -4.53 -7.61
C ALA A 327 -12.88 -4.07 -6.15
N ASN A 328 -13.56 -2.95 -5.89
CA ASN A 328 -13.83 -2.49 -4.52
C ASN A 328 -14.76 -3.45 -3.77
N ARG A 329 -15.74 -4.07 -4.45
CA ARG A 329 -16.62 -5.07 -3.86
C ARG A 329 -15.84 -6.31 -3.42
N ILE A 330 -14.88 -6.77 -4.22
CA ILE A 330 -13.97 -7.86 -3.85
C ILE A 330 -13.19 -7.50 -2.57
N LEU A 331 -12.63 -6.28 -2.51
CA LEU A 331 -11.91 -5.82 -1.31
C LEU A 331 -12.84 -5.68 -0.09
N ALA A 332 -14.09 -5.27 -0.28
CA ALA A 332 -15.08 -5.20 0.79
C ALA A 332 -15.46 -6.60 1.32
N ILE A 333 -15.60 -7.59 0.43
CA ILE A 333 -15.80 -9.00 0.81
C ILE A 333 -14.59 -9.50 1.61
N MET A 334 -13.37 -9.23 1.14
CA MET A 334 -12.13 -9.57 1.88
C MET A 334 -12.14 -8.96 3.29
N THR A 335 -12.54 -7.68 3.43
CA THR A 335 -12.67 -7.03 4.74
C THR A 335 -13.75 -7.69 5.59
N GLY A 336 -14.91 -8.01 5.03
CA GLY A 336 -16.00 -8.69 5.74
C GLY A 336 -15.60 -10.08 6.26
N VAL A 337 -14.98 -10.91 5.39
CA VAL A 337 -14.48 -12.25 5.75
C VAL A 337 -13.45 -12.15 6.89
N TYR A 338 -12.55 -11.16 6.82
CA TYR A 338 -11.59 -10.92 7.89
C TYR A 338 -12.24 -10.55 9.22
N VAL A 339 -13.20 -9.62 9.21
CA VAL A 339 -13.90 -9.18 10.44
C VAL A 339 -14.68 -10.34 11.06
N VAL A 340 -15.41 -11.12 10.26
CA VAL A 340 -16.13 -12.31 10.75
C VAL A 340 -15.15 -13.34 11.30
N GLY A 341 -14.09 -13.66 10.57
CA GLY A 341 -13.07 -14.63 11.02
C GLY A 341 -12.35 -14.21 12.30
N THR A 342 -12.07 -12.91 12.47
CA THR A 342 -11.46 -12.39 13.71
C THR A 342 -12.42 -12.43 14.88
N VAL A 343 -13.70 -12.11 14.71
CA VAL A 343 -14.71 -12.26 15.78
C VAL A 343 -14.83 -13.71 16.24
N ILE A 344 -14.88 -14.66 15.29
CA ILE A 344 -14.91 -16.11 15.61
C ILE A 344 -13.65 -16.52 16.39
N LEU A 345 -12.47 -16.08 15.92
CA LEU A 345 -11.20 -16.38 16.57
C LEU A 345 -11.12 -15.80 17.99
N ILE A 346 -11.58 -14.57 18.20
CA ILE A 346 -11.61 -13.92 19.51
C ILE A 346 -12.54 -14.70 20.46
N GLY A 347 -13.73 -15.12 19.99
CA GLY A 347 -14.65 -15.95 20.77
C GLY A 347 -14.06 -17.32 21.13
N PHE A 348 -13.37 -17.97 20.19
CA PHE A 348 -12.64 -19.20 20.43
C PHE A 348 -11.54 -19.03 21.48
N PHE A 349 -10.71 -17.98 21.37
CA PHE A 349 -9.67 -17.71 22.35
C PHE A 349 -10.22 -17.29 23.72
N ALA A 350 -11.34 -16.56 23.77
CA ALA A 350 -12.00 -16.23 25.03
C ALA A 350 -12.49 -17.49 25.76
N SER A 351 -12.91 -18.52 25.02
CA SER A 351 -13.44 -19.77 25.58
C SER A 351 -12.35 -20.77 25.97
N PHE A 352 -11.22 -20.78 25.24
CA PHE A 352 -10.18 -21.80 25.37
C PHE A 352 -8.78 -21.26 25.73
N HIS A 353 -8.65 -20.03 26.26
CA HIS A 353 -7.35 -19.39 26.46
C HIS A 353 -6.36 -20.24 27.29
N LYS A 354 -6.78 -20.79 28.43
CA LYS A 354 -5.90 -21.57 29.32
C LYS A 354 -5.50 -22.92 28.68
N PRO A 355 -6.43 -23.77 28.19
CA PRO A 355 -6.07 -25.00 27.47
C PRO A 355 -5.15 -24.77 26.28
N LEU A 356 -5.37 -23.68 25.51
CA LEU A 356 -4.54 -23.37 24.35
C LEU A 356 -3.10 -23.03 24.76
N ILE A 357 -2.91 -22.22 25.80
CA ILE A 357 -1.56 -21.88 26.30
C ILE A 357 -0.86 -23.13 26.83
N LEU A 358 -1.56 -24.00 27.55
CA LEU A 358 -1.01 -25.29 28.00
C LEU A 358 -0.64 -26.22 26.84
N LEU A 359 -1.45 -26.24 25.77
CA LEU A 359 -1.18 -27.06 24.58
C LEU A 359 0.12 -26.65 23.88
N ILE A 360 0.37 -25.34 23.78
CA ILE A 360 1.53 -24.77 23.07
C ILE A 360 2.75 -24.50 23.98
N SER A 361 2.61 -24.63 25.29
CA SER A 361 3.69 -24.34 26.25
C SER A 361 3.58 -25.24 27.50
N ASN A 362 3.56 -24.66 28.71
CA ASN A 362 3.36 -25.37 29.98
C ASN A 362 2.77 -24.42 31.05
N GLU A 363 2.53 -24.95 32.25
CA GLU A 363 1.89 -24.22 33.35
C GLU A 363 2.63 -22.94 33.76
N ARG A 364 3.96 -22.91 33.62
CA ARG A 364 4.80 -21.74 33.99
C ARG A 364 4.54 -20.51 33.11
N PHE A 365 3.90 -20.69 31.95
CA PHE A 365 3.56 -19.60 31.02
C PHE A 365 2.06 -19.28 31.01
N ALA A 366 1.24 -19.99 31.80
CA ALA A 366 -0.21 -19.90 31.75
C ALA A 366 -0.82 -18.73 32.55
N GLU A 367 -0.04 -18.06 33.38
CA GLU A 367 -0.50 -16.97 34.28
C GLU A 367 -1.20 -15.85 33.51
N LEU A 368 -0.62 -15.41 32.39
CA LEU A 368 -1.16 -14.32 31.56
C LEU A 368 -2.14 -14.79 30.48
N SER A 369 -2.60 -16.05 30.54
CA SER A 369 -3.46 -16.63 29.49
C SER A 369 -4.75 -15.85 29.26
N TYR A 370 -5.33 -15.23 30.29
CA TYR A 370 -6.56 -14.43 30.20
C TYR A 370 -6.41 -13.19 29.29
N LEU A 371 -5.17 -12.75 29.00
CA LEU A 371 -4.91 -11.64 28.09
C LEU A 371 -5.01 -12.03 26.62
N LEU A 372 -4.99 -13.33 26.29
CA LEU A 372 -5.03 -13.83 24.92
C LEU A 372 -6.14 -13.20 24.07
N PRO A 373 -7.44 -13.28 24.43
CA PRO A 373 -8.50 -12.69 23.61
C PRO A 373 -8.37 -11.17 23.45
N ARG A 374 -7.96 -10.45 24.51
CA ARG A 374 -7.81 -8.99 24.48
C ARG A 374 -6.64 -8.57 23.58
N LEU A 375 -5.54 -9.31 23.62
CA LEU A 375 -4.38 -9.07 22.76
C LEU A 375 -4.70 -9.41 21.30
N THR A 376 -5.50 -10.45 21.05
CA THR A 376 -6.04 -10.76 19.73
C THR A 376 -6.90 -9.62 19.17
N VAL A 377 -7.71 -8.95 19.99
CA VAL A 377 -8.44 -7.72 19.58
C VAL A 377 -7.48 -6.62 19.13
N ALA A 378 -6.41 -6.36 19.90
CA ALA A 378 -5.43 -5.33 19.56
C ALA A 378 -4.79 -5.57 18.18
N TRP A 379 -4.33 -6.80 17.94
CA TRP A 379 -3.75 -7.20 16.67
C TRP A 379 -4.79 -7.25 15.55
N ALA A 380 -6.03 -7.64 15.82
CA ALA A 380 -7.10 -7.63 14.83
C ALA A 380 -7.35 -6.23 14.27
N PHE A 381 -7.36 -5.20 15.12
CA PHE A 381 -7.47 -3.82 14.63
C PHE A 381 -6.25 -3.39 13.80
N PHE A 382 -5.04 -3.74 14.23
CA PHE A 382 -3.84 -3.39 13.48
C PHE A 382 -3.83 -4.01 12.06
N TYR A 383 -4.16 -5.29 11.96
CA TYR A 383 -4.23 -5.99 10.67
C TYR A 383 -5.46 -5.59 9.84
N LEU A 384 -6.57 -5.20 10.46
CA LEU A 384 -7.71 -4.57 9.77
C LEU A 384 -7.26 -3.29 9.03
N GLY A 385 -6.47 -2.44 9.67
CA GLY A 385 -5.90 -1.25 9.03
C GLY A 385 -5.05 -1.59 7.80
N SER A 386 -4.27 -2.69 7.87
CA SER A 386 -3.47 -3.20 6.74
C SER A 386 -4.34 -3.70 5.58
N ILE A 387 -5.43 -4.42 5.88
CA ILE A 387 -6.41 -4.88 4.89
C ILE A 387 -7.07 -3.68 4.20
N LEU A 388 -7.51 -2.68 4.95
CA LEU A 388 -8.13 -1.45 4.45
C LEU A 388 -7.19 -0.63 3.57
N ALA A 389 -5.87 -0.68 3.82
CA ALA A 389 -4.88 -0.05 2.94
C ALA A 389 -4.87 -0.62 1.51
N SER A 390 -5.43 -1.81 1.29
CA SER A 390 -5.56 -2.41 -0.05
C SER A 390 -6.44 -1.57 -0.99
N PHE A 391 -7.44 -0.86 -0.47
CA PHE A 391 -8.26 0.09 -1.27
C PHE A 391 -7.41 1.26 -1.78
N GLY A 392 -6.47 1.73 -0.95
CA GLY A 392 -5.48 2.73 -1.33
C GLY A 392 -4.57 2.28 -2.46
N LEU A 393 -4.07 1.04 -2.34
CA LEU A 393 -3.18 0.45 -3.32
C LEU A 393 -3.89 0.21 -4.65
N LEU A 394 -5.14 -0.27 -4.63
CA LEU A 394 -5.98 -0.41 -5.82
C LEU A 394 -6.16 0.95 -6.52
N ALA A 395 -6.35 2.02 -5.75
CA ALA A 395 -6.50 3.38 -6.27
C ALA A 395 -5.18 4.10 -6.59
N ASN A 396 -4.04 3.38 -6.55
CA ASN A 396 -2.68 3.90 -6.75
C ASN A 396 -2.35 5.12 -5.85
N LYS A 397 -2.82 5.09 -4.60
CA LYS A 397 -2.59 6.11 -3.56
C LYS A 397 -2.10 5.50 -2.24
N PRO A 398 -1.01 4.71 -2.25
CA PRO A 398 -0.46 4.13 -1.02
C PRO A 398 0.02 5.20 -0.03
N GLN A 399 0.43 6.38 -0.52
CA GLN A 399 1.00 7.42 0.33
C GLN A 399 0.04 7.90 1.42
N ASN A 400 -1.28 7.83 1.17
CA ASN A 400 -2.29 8.25 2.14
C ASN A 400 -2.29 7.39 3.41
N TYR A 401 -1.74 6.17 3.37
CA TYR A 401 -1.73 5.23 4.49
C TYR A 401 -0.43 5.24 5.29
N ILE A 402 0.56 6.05 4.88
CA ILE A 402 1.84 6.20 5.60
C ILE A 402 1.61 6.89 6.94
N VAL A 403 0.90 8.03 6.95
CA VAL A 403 0.67 8.82 8.17
C VAL A 403 -0.12 8.03 9.22
N PRO A 404 -1.25 7.36 8.90
CA PRO A 404 -1.95 6.51 9.87
C PRO A 404 -1.05 5.46 10.53
N LYS A 405 -0.18 4.81 9.75
CA LYS A 405 0.73 3.80 10.29
C LYS A 405 1.75 4.43 11.24
N PHE A 406 2.41 5.50 10.81
CA PHE A 406 3.38 6.25 11.60
C PHE A 406 2.79 6.67 12.96
N VAL A 407 1.63 7.32 12.94
CA VAL A 407 0.95 7.78 14.16
C VAL A 407 0.58 6.60 15.05
N SER A 408 0.06 5.51 14.49
CA SER A 408 -0.26 4.31 15.28
C SER A 408 0.96 3.68 15.95
N SER A 409 2.13 3.73 15.31
CA SER A 409 3.37 3.21 15.88
C SER A 409 3.88 4.08 17.03
N LEU A 410 3.76 5.41 16.91
CA LEU A 410 4.10 6.32 18.00
C LEU A 410 3.14 6.18 19.18
N ILE A 411 1.84 6.05 18.90
CA ILE A 411 0.84 5.77 19.95
C ILE A 411 1.17 4.45 20.62
N ALA A 412 1.48 3.38 19.88
CA ALA A 412 1.89 2.10 20.46
C ALA A 412 3.10 2.29 21.39
N GLY A 413 4.20 2.86 20.88
CA GLY A 413 5.41 3.08 21.68
C GLY A 413 5.20 3.95 22.92
N GLY A 414 4.43 5.04 22.83
CA GLY A 414 4.18 5.91 23.99
C GLY A 414 3.19 5.32 24.99
N SER A 415 2.07 4.78 24.49
CA SER A 415 1.00 4.28 25.34
C SER A 415 1.34 2.95 26.00
N THR A 416 2.08 2.03 25.35
CA THR A 416 2.45 0.76 26.00
C THR A 416 3.39 1.01 27.17
N PHE A 417 4.38 1.90 27.04
CA PHE A 417 5.27 2.27 28.15
C PHE A 417 4.53 2.98 29.28
N TYR A 418 3.67 3.96 28.97
CA TYR A 418 2.92 4.68 30.00
C TYR A 418 1.91 3.78 30.73
N LEU A 419 1.15 2.98 29.98
CA LEU A 419 0.11 2.12 30.55
C LEU A 419 0.68 0.88 31.22
N SER A 420 1.79 0.31 30.72
CA SER A 420 2.44 -0.82 31.40
C SER A 420 2.98 -0.40 32.75
N PHE A 421 3.59 0.79 32.86
CA PHE A 421 4.01 1.33 34.16
C PHE A 421 2.87 1.40 35.19
N ARG A 422 1.63 1.69 34.75
CA ARG A 422 0.48 1.89 35.65
C ARG A 422 -0.37 0.64 35.87
N PHE A 423 -0.51 -0.21 34.86
CA PHE A 423 -1.47 -1.34 34.84
C PHE A 423 -0.82 -2.66 34.44
N GLY A 424 0.51 -2.73 34.37
CA GLY A 424 1.26 -3.94 34.05
C GLY A 424 0.98 -4.51 32.65
N PRO A 425 1.00 -5.85 32.50
CA PRO A 425 0.71 -6.52 31.23
C PRO A 425 -0.63 -6.14 30.61
N GLU A 426 -1.66 -5.83 31.41
CA GLU A 426 -2.93 -5.34 30.88
C GLU A 426 -2.76 -4.00 30.17
N GLY A 427 -1.96 -3.09 30.75
CA GLY A 427 -1.65 -1.79 30.20
C GLY A 427 -1.06 -1.85 28.79
N VAL A 428 -0.20 -2.84 28.53
CA VAL A 428 0.34 -3.09 27.19
C VAL A 428 -0.76 -3.42 26.20
N VAL A 429 -1.72 -4.27 26.59
CA VAL A 429 -2.85 -4.64 25.73
C VAL A 429 -3.71 -3.43 25.40
N TRP A 430 -3.99 -2.57 26.39
CA TRP A 430 -4.71 -1.32 26.17
C TRP A 430 -3.98 -0.38 25.21
N GLY A 431 -2.67 -0.21 25.37
CA GLY A 431 -1.84 0.62 24.50
C GLY A 431 -1.83 0.14 23.05
N LEU A 432 -1.64 -1.17 22.84
CA LEU A 432 -1.70 -1.78 21.50
C LEU A 432 -3.11 -1.70 20.90
N THR A 433 -4.16 -1.86 21.71
CA THR A 433 -5.56 -1.75 21.24
C THR A 433 -5.85 -0.34 20.76
N LEU A 434 -5.45 0.68 21.54
CA LEU A 434 -5.60 2.08 21.16
C LEU A 434 -4.87 2.38 19.83
N ALA A 435 -3.61 1.95 19.72
CA ALA A 435 -2.82 2.13 18.51
C ALA A 435 -3.44 1.43 17.29
N GLY A 436 -3.86 0.17 17.45
CA GLY A 436 -4.52 -0.62 16.41
C GLY A 436 -5.84 0.02 15.97
N LEU A 437 -6.67 0.47 16.92
CA LEU A 437 -7.97 1.09 16.65
C LEU A 437 -7.80 2.40 15.87
N VAL A 438 -6.86 3.26 16.28
CA VAL A 438 -6.53 4.50 15.54
C VAL A 438 -6.12 4.17 14.10
N TYR A 439 -5.27 3.16 13.91
CA TYR A 439 -4.84 2.74 12.58
C TYR A 439 -6.00 2.23 11.72
N ALA A 440 -6.87 1.39 12.28
CA ALA A 440 -8.03 0.82 11.61
C ALA A 440 -9.04 1.90 11.19
N LEU A 441 -9.45 2.77 12.13
CA LEU A 441 -10.44 3.81 11.88
C LEU A 441 -9.96 4.83 10.85
N TRP A 442 -8.71 5.27 10.95
CA TRP A 442 -8.14 6.22 9.99
C TRP A 442 -8.02 5.58 8.61
N SER A 443 -7.49 4.37 8.52
CA SER A 443 -7.40 3.62 7.26
C SER A 443 -8.79 3.38 6.65
N GLY A 444 -9.78 3.06 7.47
CA GLY A 444 -11.18 2.91 7.05
C GLY A 444 -11.77 4.21 6.50
N ARG A 445 -11.54 5.34 7.17
CA ARG A 445 -11.96 6.66 6.68
C ARG A 445 -11.33 6.99 5.33
N ILE A 446 -10.05 6.67 5.13
CA ILE A 446 -9.37 6.88 3.84
C ILE A 446 -9.98 5.96 2.77
N ALA A 447 -10.18 4.68 3.08
CA ALA A 447 -10.78 3.71 2.16
C ALA A 447 -12.18 4.15 1.72
N LEU A 448 -13.06 4.50 2.66
CA LEU A 448 -14.41 5.00 2.38
C LEU A 448 -14.39 6.26 1.51
N ASN A 449 -13.47 7.20 1.77
CA ASN A 449 -13.33 8.41 0.97
C ASN A 449 -12.85 8.12 -0.46
N ILE A 450 -12.03 7.09 -0.65
CA ILE A 450 -11.58 6.65 -1.98
C ILE A 450 -12.75 6.03 -2.73
N VAL A 451 -13.48 5.10 -2.11
CA VAL A 451 -14.65 4.44 -2.71
C VAL A 451 -15.72 5.47 -3.08
N LYS A 452 -16.11 6.36 -2.14
CA LYS A 452 -17.08 7.44 -2.42
C LYS A 452 -16.64 8.36 -3.56
N LYS A 453 -15.35 8.70 -3.66
CA LYS A 453 -14.85 9.53 -4.77
C LYS A 453 -14.92 8.78 -6.11
N GLN A 454 -14.60 7.49 -6.10
CA GLN A 454 -14.68 6.65 -7.29
C GLN A 454 -16.14 6.52 -7.73
N GLU A 455 -17.08 6.22 -6.83
CA GLU A 455 -18.54 6.16 -7.10
C GLU A 455 -19.09 7.49 -7.64
N ASN A 456 -18.71 8.63 -7.06
CA ASN A 456 -19.15 9.94 -7.54
C ASN A 456 -18.58 10.36 -8.90
N ALA A 457 -17.55 9.66 -9.40
CA ALA A 457 -17.02 9.82 -10.75
C ALA A 457 -17.77 8.96 -11.78
N ILE A 458 -18.55 7.97 -11.33
CA ILE A 458 -19.29 7.01 -12.15
C ILE A 458 -20.52 7.71 -12.72
N GLY A 459 -20.55 7.88 -14.04
CA GLY A 459 -21.62 8.53 -14.78
C GLY A 459 -21.16 9.69 -15.66
N VAL A 460 -19.91 10.17 -15.50
CA VAL A 460 -19.34 11.17 -16.42
C VAL A 460 -18.60 10.44 -17.55
N LYS A 461 -19.31 10.11 -18.64
CA LYS A 461 -18.63 9.72 -19.88
C LYS A 461 -17.89 10.95 -20.40
N LEU A 462 -16.56 10.89 -20.35
CA LEU A 462 -15.74 11.91 -21.02
C LEU A 462 -15.84 11.71 -22.53
N PRO A 463 -15.93 12.79 -23.32
CA PRO A 463 -15.86 12.69 -24.76
C PRO A 463 -14.48 12.15 -25.21
N ILE A 464 -14.41 11.52 -26.38
CA ILE A 464 -13.22 10.82 -26.89
C ILE A 464 -11.97 11.72 -26.90
N TRP A 465 -12.14 13.00 -27.23
CA TRP A 465 -11.06 14.00 -27.26
C TRP A 465 -10.47 14.33 -25.87
N ALA A 466 -11.18 13.97 -24.78
CA ALA A 466 -10.75 14.17 -23.40
C ALA A 466 -10.09 12.91 -22.78
N ASP A 467 -9.63 11.97 -23.62
CA ASP A 467 -8.93 10.72 -23.24
C ASP A 467 -7.78 10.89 -22.22
N LYS A 468 -7.09 12.03 -22.25
CA LYS A 468 -5.98 12.41 -21.37
C LYS A 468 -6.43 12.90 -19.98
N TRP A 469 -7.73 12.94 -19.72
CA TRP A 469 -8.33 13.43 -18.48
C TRP A 469 -9.14 12.33 -17.80
N ILE A 470 -9.34 12.49 -16.49
CA ILE A 470 -10.19 11.63 -15.67
C ILE A 470 -11.19 12.54 -14.97
N ALA A 471 -12.48 12.25 -15.11
CA ALA A 471 -13.51 12.86 -14.30
C ALA A 471 -13.39 12.34 -12.86
N VAL A 472 -13.27 13.24 -11.89
CA VAL A 472 -12.97 12.87 -10.49
C VAL A 472 -14.20 12.94 -9.60
N ARG A 473 -15.11 13.87 -9.87
CA ARG A 473 -16.41 14.01 -9.20
C ARG A 473 -17.26 15.03 -9.93
N THR A 474 -18.57 14.95 -9.74
CA THR A 474 -19.47 16.06 -10.10
C THR A 474 -19.64 17.03 -8.92
N LYS A 475 -19.80 18.33 -9.21
CA LYS A 475 -20.08 19.35 -8.20
C LYS A 475 -20.97 20.43 -8.82
N ILE A 476 -21.84 21.03 -8.02
CA ILE A 476 -22.61 22.22 -8.40
C ILE A 476 -21.72 23.47 -8.23
N PHE A 477 -21.62 24.27 -9.27
CA PHE A 477 -20.85 25.51 -9.30
C PHE A 477 -21.76 26.70 -9.51
N THR A 478 -21.47 27.81 -8.82
CA THR A 478 -21.97 29.12 -9.23
C THR A 478 -21.23 29.55 -10.49
N ILE A 479 -21.94 29.90 -11.56
CA ILE A 479 -21.33 30.24 -12.86
C ILE A 479 -20.36 31.43 -12.73
N ASP A 480 -20.61 32.36 -11.82
CA ASP A 480 -19.74 33.52 -11.56
C ASP A 480 -18.36 33.16 -11.01
N LYS A 481 -18.21 31.94 -10.46
CA LYS A 481 -16.91 31.42 -9.99
C LYS A 481 -16.15 30.66 -11.08
N LEU A 482 -16.71 30.54 -12.28
CA LEU A 482 -16.12 29.86 -13.41
C LEU A 482 -15.43 30.85 -14.34
N TYR A 483 -14.22 30.47 -14.77
CA TYR A 483 -13.41 31.26 -15.68
C TYR A 483 -13.12 30.45 -16.94
N VAL A 484 -12.96 31.15 -18.05
CA VAL A 484 -12.58 30.57 -19.33
C VAL A 484 -11.30 31.22 -19.85
N ARG A 485 -10.53 30.45 -20.62
CA ARG A 485 -9.38 30.97 -21.37
C ARG A 485 -9.80 31.19 -22.81
N ILE A 486 -9.69 32.42 -23.27
CA ILE A 486 -10.01 32.81 -24.65
C ILE A 486 -8.77 33.46 -25.23
N TRP A 487 -8.57 33.29 -26.53
CA TRP A 487 -7.60 34.07 -27.26
C TRP A 487 -8.08 35.51 -27.36
N ASN A 488 -7.25 36.47 -26.95
CA ASN A 488 -7.50 37.88 -27.19
C ASN A 488 -6.83 38.29 -28.50
N GLU A 489 -7.62 38.82 -29.43
CA GLU A 489 -7.15 39.26 -30.73
C GLU A 489 -6.19 40.46 -30.63
N ASN A 490 -6.48 41.43 -29.77
CA ASN A 490 -5.69 42.67 -29.66
C ASN A 490 -4.30 42.43 -29.06
N THR A 491 -4.21 41.52 -28.08
CA THR A 491 -2.94 41.25 -27.38
C THR A 491 -2.22 40.00 -27.86
N ASN A 492 -2.81 39.28 -28.82
CA ASN A 492 -2.34 37.98 -29.32
C ASN A 492 -2.00 36.97 -28.20
N ASN A 493 -2.70 37.05 -27.07
CA ASN A 493 -2.40 36.31 -25.85
C ASN A 493 -3.64 35.62 -25.28
N ILE A 494 -3.44 34.50 -24.57
CA ILE A 494 -4.53 33.78 -23.90
C ILE A 494 -4.86 34.48 -22.58
N ILE A 495 -5.99 35.19 -22.56
CA ILE A 495 -6.52 35.85 -21.37
C ILE A 495 -7.47 34.91 -20.60
N THR A 496 -7.64 35.15 -19.31
CA THR A 496 -8.59 34.41 -18.47
C THR A 496 -9.71 35.34 -18.03
N LEU A 497 -10.91 35.12 -18.56
CA LEU A 497 -12.08 35.98 -18.31
C LEU A 497 -13.16 35.23 -17.52
N PRO A 498 -13.92 35.91 -16.66
CA PRO A 498 -15.17 35.38 -16.12
C PRO A 498 -16.21 35.23 -17.26
N ILE A 499 -17.19 34.36 -17.07
CA ILE A 499 -18.14 34.00 -18.14
C ILE A 499 -18.88 35.21 -18.72
N TYR A 500 -19.28 36.16 -17.89
CA TYR A 500 -20.06 37.33 -18.31
C TYR A 500 -19.26 38.34 -19.13
N GLU A 501 -17.93 38.25 -19.15
CA GLU A 501 -17.06 39.09 -20.00
C GLU A 501 -16.72 38.42 -21.33
N THR A 502 -17.11 37.16 -21.52
CA THR A 502 -16.76 36.42 -22.74
C THR A 502 -17.57 36.89 -23.95
N PRO A 503 -16.98 36.89 -25.17
CA PRO A 503 -17.73 37.18 -26.41
C PRO A 503 -18.96 36.27 -26.58
N HIS A 504 -18.87 35.03 -26.08
CA HIS A 504 -19.95 34.06 -26.15
C HIS A 504 -21.18 34.50 -25.34
N TYR A 505 -20.98 35.04 -24.13
CA TYR A 505 -22.07 35.53 -23.30
C TYR A 505 -22.68 36.81 -23.87
N LYS A 506 -21.85 37.78 -24.28
CA LYS A 506 -22.30 39.02 -24.90
C LYS A 506 -23.15 38.74 -26.14
N PHE A 507 -22.66 37.87 -27.01
CA PHE A 507 -23.38 37.44 -28.22
C PHE A 507 -24.79 36.93 -27.92
N ILE A 508 -24.95 36.04 -26.94
CA ILE A 508 -26.28 35.52 -26.59
C ILE A 508 -27.15 36.60 -25.95
N LYS A 509 -26.59 37.49 -25.13
CA LYS A 509 -27.35 38.63 -24.58
C LYS A 509 -27.86 39.58 -25.66
N ASP A 510 -27.02 39.91 -26.64
CA ASP A 510 -27.42 40.77 -27.75
C ASP A 510 -28.43 40.06 -28.65
N TYR A 511 -28.23 38.78 -28.95
CA TYR A 511 -29.21 37.98 -29.68
C TYR A 511 -30.55 37.86 -28.94
N MET A 512 -30.54 37.72 -27.62
CA MET A 512 -31.77 37.73 -26.80
C MET A 512 -32.49 39.08 -26.86
N LYS A 513 -31.75 40.18 -26.98
CA LYS A 513 -32.29 41.55 -27.01
C LYS A 513 -32.88 41.91 -28.38
N TYR A 514 -32.19 41.58 -29.46
CA TYR A 514 -32.55 42.01 -30.82
C TYR A 514 -33.15 40.89 -31.68
N GLY A 515 -33.03 39.62 -31.29
CA GLY A 515 -33.61 38.50 -32.01
C GLY A 515 -33.11 38.40 -33.46
N LYS A 516 -34.03 38.37 -34.42
CA LYS A 516 -33.71 38.27 -35.85
C LYS A 516 -33.04 39.52 -36.43
N SER A 517 -33.21 40.70 -35.81
CA SER A 517 -32.55 41.94 -36.25
C SER A 517 -31.12 42.07 -35.74
N PHE A 518 -30.62 41.11 -34.94
CA PHE A 518 -29.25 41.09 -34.48
C PHE A 518 -28.28 40.85 -35.65
N LYS A 519 -27.47 41.86 -35.98
CA LYS A 519 -26.38 41.78 -36.95
C LYS A 519 -25.22 40.96 -36.40
N TRP A 520 -25.39 39.64 -36.34
CA TRP A 520 -24.43 38.74 -35.71
C TRP A 520 -23.04 38.76 -36.38
N TRP A 521 -22.94 39.14 -37.66
CA TRP A 521 -21.68 39.26 -38.41
C TRP A 521 -20.78 40.41 -37.92
N GLU A 522 -21.33 41.39 -37.18
CA GLU A 522 -20.57 42.49 -36.58
C GLU A 522 -20.06 42.13 -35.15
N SER A 523 -20.51 41.01 -34.59
CA SER A 523 -20.22 40.65 -33.20
C SER A 523 -18.77 40.24 -32.95
N GLU A 524 -18.28 40.48 -31.72
CA GLU A 524 -16.98 39.95 -31.24
C GLU A 524 -16.90 38.43 -31.35
N TYR A 525 -18.02 37.73 -31.12
CA TYR A 525 -18.07 36.27 -31.22
C TYR A 525 -17.94 35.78 -32.66
N PHE A 526 -18.55 36.44 -33.65
CA PHE A 526 -18.39 36.04 -35.04
C PHE A 526 -16.94 36.21 -35.51
N ARG A 527 -16.29 37.32 -35.17
CA ARG A 527 -14.84 37.52 -35.43
C ARG A 527 -14.00 36.40 -34.80
N TYR A 528 -14.29 36.07 -33.54
CA TYR A 528 -13.66 34.96 -32.85
C TYR A 528 -13.91 33.61 -33.53
N ALA A 529 -15.15 33.32 -33.92
CA ALA A 529 -15.55 32.07 -34.57
C ALA A 529 -14.94 31.94 -35.96
N LYS A 530 -14.84 33.02 -36.74
CA LYS A 530 -14.20 33.06 -38.06
C LYS A 530 -12.72 32.71 -37.99
N LYS A 531 -12.03 33.13 -36.93
CA LYS A 531 -10.59 32.95 -36.77
C LYS A 531 -10.19 31.62 -36.13
N TYR A 532 -10.98 31.12 -35.18
CA TYR A 532 -10.58 29.97 -34.34
C TYR A 532 -11.50 28.75 -34.46
N ILE A 533 -12.62 28.86 -35.18
CA ILE A 533 -13.63 27.81 -35.30
C ILE A 533 -14.12 27.80 -36.78
N ASN A 534 -15.21 27.10 -37.08
CA ASN A 534 -15.81 26.99 -38.42
C ASN A 534 -16.66 28.23 -38.81
N GLY A 535 -16.24 29.44 -38.44
CA GLY A 535 -16.89 30.69 -38.86
C GLY A 535 -18.40 30.76 -38.64
N GLU A 536 -19.13 31.05 -39.71
CA GLU A 536 -20.59 31.24 -39.71
C GLU A 536 -21.36 30.02 -39.18
N ASN A 537 -20.95 28.80 -39.55
CA ASN A 537 -21.60 27.58 -39.08
C ASN A 537 -21.57 27.47 -37.54
N SER A 538 -20.52 27.98 -36.90
CA SER A 538 -20.41 28.03 -35.44
C SER A 538 -21.44 28.98 -34.81
N VAL A 539 -21.79 30.06 -35.50
CA VAL A 539 -22.81 31.02 -35.05
C VAL A 539 -24.19 30.39 -35.14
N HIS A 540 -24.54 29.80 -36.28
CA HIS A 540 -25.83 29.12 -36.46
C HIS A 540 -26.01 27.97 -35.47
N HIS A 541 -24.98 27.14 -35.26
CA HIS A 541 -25.00 26.10 -34.23
C HIS A 541 -25.15 26.66 -32.82
N PHE A 542 -24.56 27.83 -32.52
CA PHE A 542 -24.67 28.44 -31.20
C PHE A 542 -26.06 29.00 -30.94
N ILE A 543 -26.67 29.65 -31.94
CA ILE A 543 -28.07 30.11 -31.90
C ILE A 543 -29.03 28.92 -31.76
N ALA A 544 -28.83 27.87 -32.55
CA ALA A 544 -29.62 26.64 -32.45
C ALA A 544 -29.51 26.01 -31.05
N LEU A 545 -28.29 25.96 -30.49
CA LEU A 545 -28.07 25.48 -29.12
C LEU A 545 -28.81 26.34 -28.07
N TYR A 546 -28.85 27.66 -28.25
CA TYR A 546 -29.62 28.55 -27.39
C TYR A 546 -31.11 28.23 -27.41
N HIS A 547 -31.71 28.11 -28.60
CA HIS A 547 -33.14 27.77 -28.73
C HIS A 547 -33.45 26.40 -28.14
N ASN A 548 -32.61 25.40 -28.38
CA ASN A 548 -32.82 24.07 -27.80
C ASN A 548 -32.75 24.11 -26.26
N ILE A 549 -31.77 24.82 -25.68
CA ILE A 549 -31.66 24.93 -24.21
C ILE A 549 -32.82 25.73 -23.62
N LYS A 550 -33.28 26.78 -24.30
CA LYS A 550 -34.41 27.61 -23.86
C LYS A 550 -35.74 26.83 -23.90
N ASN A 551 -35.96 26.05 -24.96
CA ASN A 551 -37.23 25.36 -25.19
C ASN A 551 -37.32 24.02 -24.46
N GLU A 552 -36.27 23.19 -24.49
CA GLU A 552 -36.27 21.85 -23.87
C GLU A 552 -35.78 21.87 -22.41
N GLY A 553 -35.17 22.98 -21.98
CA GLY A 553 -34.49 23.09 -20.69
C GLY A 553 -33.15 22.36 -20.67
N TYR A 554 -32.19 22.87 -19.87
CA TYR A 554 -30.87 22.24 -19.76
C TYR A 554 -30.86 20.92 -18.98
N LEU A 555 -31.76 20.79 -18.01
CA LEU A 555 -31.91 19.59 -17.18
C LEU A 555 -32.95 18.60 -17.74
N GLY A 556 -33.75 19.05 -18.73
CA GLY A 556 -34.71 18.24 -19.48
C GLY A 556 -34.16 17.83 -20.86
N GLY A 557 -34.86 16.92 -21.54
CA GLY A 557 -34.62 16.62 -22.96
C GLY A 557 -33.21 16.12 -23.32
N LYS A 558 -32.73 16.55 -24.50
CA LYS A 558 -31.51 16.05 -25.19
C LYS A 558 -30.20 16.36 -24.47
N TYR A 559 -30.20 17.29 -23.50
CA TYR A 559 -29.00 17.75 -22.79
C TYR A 559 -28.83 17.13 -21.39
N LYS A 560 -29.78 16.31 -20.96
CA LYS A 560 -29.71 15.57 -19.69
C LYS A 560 -28.47 14.66 -19.66
N GLY A 561 -27.49 15.01 -18.82
CA GLY A 561 -26.24 14.26 -18.65
C GLY A 561 -25.00 14.87 -19.33
N ASN A 562 -25.16 15.92 -20.15
CA ASN A 562 -24.05 16.64 -20.77
C ASN A 562 -23.42 17.63 -19.77
N LEU A 563 -22.63 17.08 -18.84
CA LEU A 563 -21.95 17.84 -17.79
C LEU A 563 -20.82 18.69 -18.37
N CYS A 564 -20.76 19.97 -18.00
CA CYS A 564 -19.61 20.81 -18.30
C CYS A 564 -18.37 20.24 -17.60
N LEU A 565 -17.22 20.26 -18.29
CA LEU A 565 -15.97 19.79 -17.73
C LEU A 565 -15.20 20.97 -17.16
N VAL A 566 -14.70 20.84 -15.93
CA VAL A 566 -14.05 21.94 -15.22
C VAL A 566 -12.80 21.42 -14.53
N TYR A 567 -11.66 22.11 -14.65
CA TYR A 567 -10.43 21.73 -13.95
C TYR A 567 -10.00 22.81 -12.95
N ARG A 568 -9.39 22.38 -11.84
CA ARG A 568 -8.84 23.28 -10.82
C ARG A 568 -7.33 23.37 -10.98
N ARG A 569 -6.79 24.59 -11.07
CA ARG A 569 -5.34 24.81 -10.98
C ARG A 569 -4.94 24.82 -9.50
N PHE A 570 -3.86 24.14 -9.15
CA PHE A 570 -3.33 24.08 -7.79
C PHE A 570 -3.07 25.52 -7.26
N LEU A 571 -3.31 25.75 -5.97
CA LEU A 571 -3.16 27.01 -5.20
C LEU A 571 -4.17 28.15 -5.40
N ILE A 572 -4.78 28.31 -6.57
CA ILE A 572 -5.73 29.42 -6.80
C ILE A 572 -7.14 28.83 -6.83
N GLY A 573 -8.02 29.21 -5.89
CA GLY A 573 -9.37 28.65 -5.71
C GLY A 573 -10.35 28.77 -6.89
N ARG A 574 -9.89 29.18 -8.08
CA ARG A 574 -10.69 29.39 -9.28
C ARG A 574 -10.79 28.12 -10.12
N TYR A 575 -11.99 27.88 -10.66
CA TYR A 575 -12.30 26.73 -11.49
C TYR A 575 -12.35 27.15 -12.96
N LYS A 576 -11.66 26.40 -13.82
CA LYS A 576 -11.53 26.71 -15.24
C LYS A 576 -12.36 25.76 -16.08
N ILE A 577 -13.19 26.30 -16.95
CA ILE A 577 -13.98 25.49 -17.87
C ILE A 577 -13.04 24.88 -18.91
N PHE A 578 -13.17 23.57 -19.04
CA PHE A 578 -12.45 22.71 -19.98
C PHE A 578 -13.32 22.37 -21.19
N ASP A 579 -14.63 22.16 -20.97
CA ASP A 579 -15.64 21.95 -22.00
C ASP A 579 -16.99 22.57 -21.60
N GLY A 580 -17.74 23.04 -22.59
CA GLY A 580 -19.10 23.55 -22.42
C GLY A 580 -19.20 25.07 -22.22
N LEU A 581 -18.28 25.86 -22.77
CA LEU A 581 -18.33 27.33 -22.72
C LEU A 581 -19.64 27.87 -23.30
N HIS A 582 -20.03 27.46 -24.51
CA HIS A 582 -21.28 27.85 -25.15
C HIS A 582 -22.49 27.58 -24.25
N ARG A 583 -22.57 26.38 -23.65
CA ARG A 583 -23.64 25.99 -22.73
C ARG A 583 -23.68 26.91 -21.50
N ILE A 584 -22.53 27.14 -20.87
CA ILE A 584 -22.45 27.96 -19.64
C ILE A 584 -22.79 29.43 -19.94
N ALA A 585 -22.36 29.96 -21.09
CA ALA A 585 -22.70 31.30 -21.53
C ALA A 585 -24.22 31.46 -21.72
N ILE A 586 -24.88 30.50 -22.39
CA ILE A 586 -26.34 30.47 -22.56
C ILE A 586 -27.05 30.40 -21.21
N LEU A 587 -26.65 29.47 -20.32
CA LEU A 587 -27.25 29.32 -19.00
C LEU A 587 -27.17 30.62 -18.19
N LYS A 588 -26.00 31.28 -18.22
CA LYS A 588 -25.82 32.56 -17.54
C LYS A 588 -26.70 33.65 -18.17
N ALA A 589 -26.82 33.70 -19.49
CA ALA A 589 -27.64 34.68 -20.18
C ALA A 589 -29.14 34.53 -19.87
N LEU A 590 -29.59 33.27 -19.68
CA LEU A 590 -30.94 32.89 -19.23
C LEU A 590 -31.17 33.08 -17.72
N GLY A 591 -30.20 33.60 -16.96
CA GLY A 591 -30.34 33.87 -15.51
C GLY A 591 -30.07 32.68 -14.60
N ILE A 592 -29.65 31.53 -15.13
CA ILE A 592 -29.31 30.36 -14.32
C ILE A 592 -27.94 30.59 -13.67
N SER A 593 -27.91 30.62 -12.33
CA SER A 593 -26.68 30.92 -11.57
C SER A 593 -25.88 29.67 -11.17
N LYS A 594 -26.49 28.49 -11.20
CA LYS A 594 -25.89 27.23 -10.74
C LYS A 594 -25.86 26.18 -11.85
N VAL A 595 -24.71 25.52 -12.04
CA VAL A 595 -24.54 24.43 -13.01
C VAL A 595 -23.85 23.22 -12.38
N LYS A 596 -24.34 22.02 -12.68
CA LYS A 596 -23.66 20.77 -12.31
C LYS A 596 -22.55 20.50 -13.32
N ALA A 597 -21.30 20.47 -12.88
CA ALA A 597 -20.14 20.23 -13.74
C ALA A 597 -19.26 19.10 -13.19
N ALA A 598 -18.60 18.36 -14.07
CA ALA A 598 -17.63 17.34 -13.72
C ALA A 598 -16.24 17.96 -13.56
N ILE A 599 -15.61 17.71 -12.41
CA ILE A 599 -14.24 18.11 -12.17
C ILE A 599 -13.31 17.12 -12.87
N VAL A 600 -12.50 17.59 -13.81
CA VAL A 600 -11.51 16.77 -14.52
C VAL A 600 -10.09 17.06 -14.03
N ILE A 601 -9.30 15.99 -13.90
CA ILE A 601 -7.87 16.05 -13.58
C ILE A 601 -7.11 15.30 -14.68
N PRO A 602 -5.95 15.79 -15.13
CA PRO A 602 -5.18 15.07 -16.14
C PRO A 602 -4.67 13.71 -15.64
N LYS A 603 -4.68 12.68 -16.50
CA LYS A 603 -4.18 11.32 -16.21
C LYS A 603 -2.72 11.30 -15.73
N LYS A 604 -1.87 12.19 -16.27
CA LYS A 604 -0.46 12.30 -15.89
C LYS A 604 -0.28 13.32 -14.77
N HIS A 605 0.24 12.86 -13.63
CA HIS A 605 0.50 13.69 -12.43
C HIS A 605 1.34 14.93 -12.77
N TRP A 606 1.04 16.07 -12.13
CA TRP A 606 1.71 17.35 -12.37
C TRP A 606 3.23 17.26 -12.17
N PHE A 607 3.67 16.44 -11.22
CA PHE A 607 5.08 16.12 -10.98
C PHE A 607 5.80 15.62 -12.23
N PHE A 608 5.18 14.70 -12.98
CA PHE A 608 5.80 14.19 -14.23
C PHE A 608 5.86 15.26 -15.33
N ARG A 609 4.96 16.26 -15.33
CA ARG A 609 5.07 17.41 -16.25
C ARG A 609 6.21 18.34 -15.83
N LEU A 610 6.36 18.59 -14.53
CA LEU A 610 7.46 19.38 -14.00
C LEU A 610 8.81 18.72 -14.32
N VAL A 611 8.94 17.42 -14.04
CA VAL A 611 10.13 16.61 -14.38
C VAL A 611 10.42 16.65 -15.88
N ARG A 612 9.38 16.58 -16.73
CA ARG A 612 9.57 16.65 -18.19
C ARG A 612 9.95 18.06 -18.66
N LYS A 613 9.42 19.11 -18.01
CA LYS A 613 9.78 20.51 -18.30
C LYS A 613 11.21 20.82 -17.85
N LEU A 614 11.62 20.32 -16.67
CA LEU A 614 13.00 20.36 -16.19
C LEU A 614 13.95 19.56 -17.10
N ARG A 615 13.55 18.39 -17.60
CA ARG A 615 14.33 17.64 -18.61
C ARG A 615 14.43 18.36 -19.95
N LYS A 616 13.39 19.08 -20.39
CA LYS A 616 13.44 19.91 -21.60
C LYS A 616 14.39 21.10 -21.40
N LEU A 617 14.32 21.79 -20.27
CA LEU A 617 15.24 22.88 -19.92
C LEU A 617 16.70 22.38 -19.85
N ARG A 618 16.94 21.20 -19.28
CA ARG A 618 18.26 20.55 -19.31
C ARG A 618 18.72 20.17 -20.71
N LYS A 619 17.82 19.79 -21.62
CA LYS A 619 18.16 19.50 -23.02
C LYS A 619 18.45 20.76 -23.83
N CYS A 620 17.75 21.87 -23.57
CA CYS A 620 18.06 23.17 -24.18
C CYS A 620 19.43 23.68 -23.70
N GLN A 621 19.70 23.66 -22.39
CA GLN A 621 21.03 23.99 -21.85
C GLN A 621 22.16 23.09 -22.37
N LYS A 622 21.86 21.82 -22.71
CA LYS A 622 22.86 20.92 -23.29
C LYS A 622 23.12 21.20 -24.78
N ASN A 623 22.14 21.74 -25.51
CA ASN A 623 22.31 22.08 -26.92
C ASN A 623 23.00 23.44 -27.11
N ASP A 624 22.84 24.37 -26.17
CA ASP A 624 23.54 25.67 -26.20
C ASP A 624 25.04 25.53 -25.85
N ASN A 625 25.45 24.44 -25.20
CA ASN A 625 26.86 24.14 -24.86
C ASN A 625 27.62 23.33 -25.94
N TYR A 626 27.01 23.03 -27.09
CA TYR A 626 27.69 22.41 -28.24
C TYR A 626 27.81 23.35 -29.45
N GLY A 627 27.56 24.65 -29.24
CA GLY A 627 27.67 25.70 -30.25
C GLY A 627 28.46 26.92 -29.75
N ALA A 628 29.51 26.68 -28.95
CA ALA A 628 30.55 27.64 -28.60
C ALA A 628 31.91 26.96 -28.75
#